data_AF-A0A1W1BJY5-F1
#
_entry.id   AF-A0A1W1BJY5-F1
#
_cell.length_a   1.000
_cell.length_b   1.000
_cell.length_c   1.000
_cell.angle_alpha   90.00
_cell.angle_beta   90.00
_cell.angle_gamma   90.00
#
_symmetry.space_group_name_H-M   'P 1'
#
loop_
_entity.id
_entity.type
_entity.pdbx_description
1 polymer ?
#
loop_
_entity_poly.entity_id
_entity_poly.type
_entity_poly.pdbx_seq_one_letter_code
_entity_poly.pdbx_strand_id
1 'polypeptide(L)'
;MSKKIGLHIAGRRFDIDVEEKFALFLEKEIADDFDMEGSNDLKILLQAYIKKNHQLYLQRTKIDEVLKKISINPIKSDTKAKK
;
A
#
# COMPACT_ATOMS: atom_id res chain seq x y z
N MET A 1 13.01 -6.14 -14.46
CA MET A 1 12.39 -7.43 -14.84
C MET A 1 11.06 -7.56 -14.11
N SER A 2 10.14 -8.39 -14.60
CA SER A 2 8.89 -8.73 -13.91
C SER A 2 9.03 -10.05 -13.16
N LYS A 3 8.31 -10.18 -12.04
CA LYS A 3 8.14 -11.41 -11.26
C LYS A 3 6.66 -11.79 -11.29
N LYS A 4 6.36 -13.09 -11.38
CA LYS A 4 5.00 -13.61 -11.27
C LYS A 4 4.65 -13.91 -9.82
N ILE A 5 3.49 -13.46 -9.39
CA ILE A 5 2.87 -13.84 -8.12
C ILE A 5 1.61 -14.64 -8.42
N GLY A 6 1.51 -15.84 -7.85
CA GLY A 6 0.40 -16.77 -8.06
C GLY A 6 -0.49 -16.87 -6.82
N LEU A 7 -1.80 -16.82 -7.01
CA LEU A 7 -2.79 -17.08 -5.95
C LEU A 7 -3.86 -18.05 -6.47
N HIS A 8 -4.34 -18.94 -5.59
CA HIS A 8 -5.53 -19.74 -5.88
C HIS A 8 -6.76 -19.05 -5.29
N ILE A 9 -7.73 -18.73 -6.14
CA ILE A 9 -8.98 -18.07 -5.77
C ILE A 9 -10.13 -18.87 -6.38
N ALA A 10 -11.09 -19.28 -5.55
CA ALA A 10 -12.24 -20.10 -5.94
C ALA A 10 -11.84 -21.34 -6.76
N GLY A 11 -10.77 -22.03 -6.33
CA GLY A 11 -10.26 -23.23 -7.00
C GLY A 11 -9.55 -22.99 -8.34
N ARG A 12 -9.30 -21.72 -8.73
CA ARG A 12 -8.55 -21.38 -9.94
C ARG A 12 -7.26 -20.63 -9.58
N ARG A 13 -6.17 -20.96 -10.29
CA ARG A 13 -4.90 -20.26 -10.15
C ARG A 13 -4.89 -19.00 -11.02
N PHE A 14 -4.46 -17.89 -10.43
CA PHE A 14 -4.23 -16.62 -11.10
C PHE A 14 -2.77 -16.23 -10.90
N ASP A 15 -2.02 -16.09 -11.99
CA ASP A 15 -0.66 -15.55 -11.95
C ASP A 15 -0.67 -14.12 -12.49
N ILE A 16 -0.06 -13.20 -11.74
CA ILE A 16 0.02 -11.77 -12.05
C ILE A 16 1.48 -11.38 -12.20
N ASP A 17 1.83 -10.77 -13.33
CA ASP A 17 3.14 -10.17 -13.56
C ASP A 17 3.24 -8.81 -12.87
N VAL A 18 4.26 -8.64 -12.02
CA VAL A 18 4.53 -7.41 -11.27
C VAL A 18 6.01 -7.02 -11.36
N GLU A 19 6.33 -5.74 -11.15
CA GLU A 19 7.73 -5.30 -11.08
C GLU A 19 8.45 -5.99 -9.92
N GLU A 20 9.68 -6.45 -10.16
CA GLU A 20 10.45 -7.25 -9.19
C GLU A 20 10.63 -6.61 -7.81
N LYS A 21 10.92 -5.31 -7.73
CA LYS A 21 11.04 -4.60 -6.45
C LYS A 21 9.71 -4.54 -5.71
N PHE A 22 8.63 -4.32 -6.45
CA PHE A 22 7.28 -4.30 -5.89
C PHE A 22 6.84 -5.70 -5.47
N ALA A 23 7.26 -6.74 -6.20
CA ALA A 23 6.90 -8.12 -5.91
C ALA A 23 7.36 -8.56 -4.51
N LEU A 24 8.58 -8.19 -4.11
CA LEU A 24 9.11 -8.51 -2.77
C LEU A 24 8.30 -7.87 -1.63
N PHE A 25 7.77 -6.68 -1.87
CA PHE A 25 6.88 -6.02 -0.93
C PHE A 25 5.50 -6.68 -0.95
N LEU A 26 4.94 -6.88 -2.15
CA LEU A 26 3.60 -7.42 -2.34
C LEU A 26 3.46 -8.84 -1.77
N GLU A 27 4.46 -9.71 -1.94
CA GLU A 27 4.48 -11.07 -1.38
C GLU A 27 4.31 -11.08 0.14
N LYS A 28 4.94 -10.13 0.84
CA LYS A 28 4.78 -9.99 2.30
C LYS A 28 3.38 -9.51 2.66
N GLU A 29 2.88 -8.51 1.93
CA GLU A 29 1.57 -7.92 2.19
C GLU A 29 0.41 -8.87 1.92
N ILE A 30 0.51 -9.75 0.91
CA ILE A 30 -0.55 -10.71 0.56
C ILE A 30 -0.53 -11.95 1.46
N ALA A 31 0.64 -12.34 2.01
CA ALA A 31 0.73 -13.47 2.93
C ALA A 31 -0.07 -13.23 4.23
N ASP A 32 -0.30 -11.97 4.61
CA ASP A 32 -1.13 -11.60 5.76
C ASP A 32 -2.65 -11.69 5.48
N ASP A 33 -3.04 -11.65 4.20
CA ASP A 33 -4.43 -11.54 3.76
C ASP A 33 -4.94 -12.81 3.05
N PHE A 34 -4.05 -13.67 2.55
CA PHE A 34 -4.38 -14.84 1.73
C PHE A 34 -3.62 -16.09 2.16
N ASP A 35 -4.26 -17.24 1.97
CA ASP A 35 -3.59 -18.54 1.95
C ASP A 35 -2.78 -18.69 0.66
N MET A 36 -1.46 -18.71 0.78
CA MET A 36 -0.52 -18.77 -0.34
C MET A 36 -0.37 -20.18 -0.92
N GLU A 37 -0.68 -21.21 -0.14
CA GLU A 37 -0.51 -22.62 -0.54
C GLU A 37 -1.87 -23.28 -0.84
N GLY A 38 -2.94 -22.82 -0.22
CA GLY A 38 -4.32 -23.28 -0.40
C GLY A 38 -5.17 -22.38 -1.31
N SER A 39 -6.48 -22.61 -1.30
CA SER A 39 -7.45 -21.84 -2.09
C SER A 39 -8.17 -20.82 -1.22
N ASN A 40 -8.19 -19.57 -1.69
CA ASN A 40 -8.94 -18.49 -1.10
C ASN A 40 -10.34 -18.43 -1.69
N ASP A 41 -11.34 -18.07 -0.90
CA ASP A 41 -12.67 -17.77 -1.43
C ASP A 41 -12.77 -16.31 -1.89
N LEU A 42 -13.86 -15.99 -2.62
CA LEU A 42 -14.10 -14.63 -3.09
C LEU A 42 -14.35 -13.63 -1.95
N LYS A 43 -14.79 -14.11 -0.78
CA LYS A 43 -15.07 -13.27 0.38
C LYS A 43 -13.75 -12.76 0.98
N ILE A 44 -12.73 -13.61 1.10
CA ILE A 44 -11.37 -13.25 1.52
C ILE A 44 -10.81 -12.19 0.58
N LEU A 45 -10.93 -12.39 -0.74
CA LEU A 45 -10.48 -11.40 -1.73
C LEU A 45 -11.17 -10.04 -1.53
N LEU A 46 -12.49 -10.02 -1.35
CA LEU A 46 -13.25 -8.79 -1.12
C LEU A 46 -12.85 -8.12 0.21
N GLN A 47 -12.65 -8.90 1.27
CA GLN A 47 -12.20 -8.38 2.56
C GLN A 47 -10.80 -7.76 2.47
N ALA A 48 -9.85 -8.43 1.81
CA ALA A 48 -8.51 -7.92 1.57
C ALA A 48 -8.56 -6.60 0.78
N TYR A 49 -9.39 -6.53 -0.27
CA TYR A 49 -9.58 -5.30 -1.05
C TYR A 49 -10.12 -4.15 -0.18
N ILE A 50 -11.17 -4.39 0.61
CA ILE A 50 -11.75 -3.36 1.49
C ILE A 50 -10.73 -2.90 2.53
N LYS A 51 -10.00 -3.85 3.15
CA LYS A 51 -8.95 -3.55 4.14
C LYS A 51 -7.84 -2.69 3.55
N LYS A 52 -7.32 -3.03 2.37
CA LYS A 52 -6.28 -2.23 1.69
C LYS A 52 -6.78 -0.83 1.33
N ASN A 53 -8.03 -0.69 0.86
CA ASN A 53 -8.61 0.63 0.58
C ASN A 53 -8.73 1.49 1.85
N HIS A 54 -9.14 0.90 2.97
CA HIS A 54 -9.21 1.61 4.24
C HIS A 54 -7.82 2.04 4.73
N GLN A 55 -6.81 1.18 4.61
CA GLN A 55 -5.41 1.54 4.92
C GLN A 55 -4.91 2.68 4.04
N LEU A 56 -5.19 2.64 2.73
CA LEU A 56 -4.84 3.71 1.80
C LEU A 56 -5.53 5.03 2.16
N TYR A 57 -6.81 4.98 2.54
CA TYR A 57 -7.54 6.15 3.04
C TYR A 57 -6.83 6.77 4.25
N LEU A 58 -6.52 5.96 5.28
CA LEU A 58 -5.82 6.43 6.48
C LEU A 58 -4.43 7.01 6.16
N GLN A 59 -3.69 6.39 5.23
CA GLN A 59 -2.39 6.90 4.79
C GLN A 59 -2.52 8.26 4.11
N ARG A 60 -3.51 8.44 3.21
CA ARG A 60 -3.78 9.73 2.56
C ARG A 60 -4.14 10.81 3.58
N THR A 61 -5.02 10.51 4.53
CA THR A 61 -5.37 11.44 5.62
C THR A 61 -4.13 11.88 6.41
N LYS A 62 -3.24 10.94 6.77
CA LYS A 62 -1.99 11.26 7.47
C LYS A 62 -1.03 12.11 6.64
N ILE A 63 -0.92 11.83 5.33
CA ILE A 63 -0.11 12.65 4.43
C ILE A 63 -0.65 14.08 4.38
N ASP A 64 -1.96 14.25 4.23
CA ASP A 64 -2.59 15.57 4.21
C ASP A 64 -2.37 16.33 5.53
N GLU A 65 -2.43 15.65 6.68
CA GLU A 65 -2.11 16.23 7.98
C GLU A 65 -0.65 16.68 8.08
N VAL A 66 0.30 15.86 7.60
CA VAL A 66 1.72 16.19 7.58
C VAL A 66 1.98 17.39 6.67
N LEU A 67 1.40 17.40 5.47
CA LEU A 67 1.52 18.51 4.52
C LEU A 67 0.96 19.80 5.11
N LYS A 68 -0.21 19.76 5.77
CA LYS A 68 -0.75 20.94 6.48
C LYS A 68 0.20 21.46 7.56
N LYS A 69 0.82 20.58 8.36
CA LYS A 69 1.80 20.99 9.38
C LYS A 69 3.04 21.65 8.76
N ILE A 70 3.52 21.14 7.62
CA ILE A 70 4.64 21.73 6.88
C ILE A 70 4.24 23.09 6.29
N SER A 71 3.05 23.22 5.69
CA SER A 71 2.59 24.49 5.11
C SER A 71 2.24 25.56 6.15
N ILE A 72 1.79 25.17 7.35
CA ILE A 72 1.49 26.08 8.47
C ILE A 72 2.77 26.51 9.22
N ASN A 73 3.85 25.75 9.10
CA ASN A 73 5.20 26.20 9.47
C ASN A 73 5.91 26.76 8.23
N PRO A 74 5.60 27.99 7.76
CA PRO A 74 6.57 28.65 6.92
C PRO A 74 7.85 28.70 7.76
N ILE A 75 8.93 28.20 7.18
CA ILE A 75 10.28 28.45 7.67
C ILE A 75 10.28 29.92 8.06
N LYS A 76 10.39 30.20 9.37
CA LYS A 76 10.73 31.54 9.84
C LYS A 76 12.12 31.76 9.27
N SER A 77 12.18 32.26 8.03
CA SER A 77 13.39 32.78 7.46
C SER A 77 13.72 33.97 8.32
N ASP A 78 14.59 33.72 9.30
CA ASP A 78 15.34 34.74 9.99
C ASP A 78 16.05 35.59 8.94
N THR A 79 15.40 36.68 8.54
CA THR A 79 16.06 37.84 7.96
C THR A 79 15.70 39.06 8.81
N LYS A 80 16.11 39.01 10.08
CA LYS A 80 16.49 40.22 10.79
C LYS A 80 17.84 40.69 10.27
N ALA A 81 17.86 41.97 9.91
CA ALA A 81 19.01 42.88 9.91
C ALA A 81 20.10 42.72 8.83
N LYS A 82 20.16 43.71 7.94
CA LYS A 82 21.17 44.79 7.92
C LYS A 82 20.57 45.92 7.07
N LYS A 83 20.10 46.99 7.72
CA LYS A 83 20.77 48.30 7.83
C LYS A 83 21.03 48.93 6.47
#